data_AF-A0A968Y5I4-F1
#
_entry.id   AF-A0A968Y5I4-F1
#
_cell.length_a   1.000
_cell.length_b   1.000
_cell.length_c   1.000
_cell.angle_alpha   90.00
_cell.angle_beta   90.00
_cell.angle_gamma   90.00
#
_symmetry.space_group_name_H-M   'P 1'
#
loop_
_entity.id
_entity.type
_entity.pdbx_description
1 polymer ?
#
loop_
_entity_poly.entity_id
_entity_poly.type
_entity_poly.pdbx_seq_one_letter_code
_entity_poly.pdbx_strand_id
1 'polypeptide(L)'
;NGGYRIKPHLLTSMTGTPQTKPVPTGMKPSTVDKIKEGLVAVVTDGTGQGVNDGTIPLTGGKTGTSEIIGQKSHSLYVAFGPAEKPEIAIAVVVENGGFGSVAAAPIAKQVFQAYFGKPKTPVNPQESAVSGQ
;
A
#
# COMPACT_ATOMS: atom_id res chain seq x y z
N ASN A 1 -3.98 -6.08 6.66
CA ASN A 1 -4.66 -7.39 6.59
C ASN A 1 -4.63 -8.15 7.93
N GLY A 2 -4.59 -7.46 9.09
CA GLY A 2 -4.79 -8.10 10.40
C GLY A 2 -3.66 -9.01 10.93
N GLY A 3 -2.41 -8.84 10.46
CA GLY A 3 -1.28 -9.63 10.99
C GLY A 3 -1.03 -10.95 10.25
N TYR A 4 -1.49 -11.06 9.01
CA TYR A 4 -1.21 -12.19 8.13
C TYR A 4 -0.16 -11.82 7.07
N ARG A 5 0.77 -12.73 6.78
CA ARG A 5 1.68 -12.63 5.65
C ARG A 5 1.11 -13.40 4.47
N ILE A 6 1.09 -12.77 3.31
CA ILE A 6 0.65 -13.36 2.04
C ILE A 6 1.85 -13.31 1.09
N LYS A 7 2.09 -14.39 0.33
CA LYS A 7 3.10 -14.39 -0.74
C LYS A 7 2.52 -13.62 -1.94
N PRO A 8 3.14 -12.50 -2.38
CA PRO A 8 2.67 -11.77 -3.55
C PRO A 8 2.68 -12.66 -4.80
N HIS A 9 1.68 -12.49 -5.66
CA HIS A 9 1.51 -13.25 -6.90
C HIS A 9 0.77 -12.39 -7.92
N LEU A 10 1.11 -12.56 -9.20
CA LEU A 10 0.49 -11.81 -10.30
C LEU A 10 -0.76 -12.53 -10.86
N LEU A 11 -0.73 -13.85 -10.89
CA LEU A 11 -1.84 -14.66 -11.43
C LEU A 11 -2.97 -14.78 -10.41
N THR A 12 -4.14 -14.26 -10.74
CA THR A 12 -5.33 -14.33 -9.86
C THR A 12 -5.74 -15.76 -9.52
N SER A 13 -5.52 -16.72 -10.43
CA SER A 13 -5.78 -18.15 -10.20
C SER A 13 -4.95 -18.74 -9.05
N MET A 14 -3.85 -18.09 -8.66
CA MET A 14 -3.04 -18.53 -7.53
C MET A 14 -3.59 -18.07 -6.19
N THR A 15 -4.56 -17.16 -6.13
CA THR A 15 -5.11 -16.64 -4.87
C THR A 15 -5.80 -17.76 -4.08
N GLY A 16 -5.34 -17.99 -2.85
CA GLY A 16 -5.92 -19.01 -1.95
C GLY A 16 -5.36 -20.42 -2.12
N THR A 17 -4.42 -20.64 -3.04
CA THR A 17 -3.67 -21.90 -3.16
C THR A 17 -2.81 -22.15 -1.93
N PRO A 18 -2.36 -23.39 -1.66
CA PRO A 18 -1.46 -23.69 -0.53
C PRO A 18 -0.20 -22.79 -0.49
N GLN A 19 0.28 -22.35 -1.66
CA GLN A 19 1.48 -21.50 -1.79
C GLN A 19 1.22 -20.02 -1.48
N THR A 20 -0.01 -19.55 -1.58
CA THR A 20 -0.38 -18.13 -1.37
C THR A 20 -1.33 -17.92 -0.19
N LYS A 21 -1.76 -19.00 0.47
CA LYS A 21 -2.64 -18.94 1.65
C LYS A 21 -2.03 -18.01 2.72
N PRO A 22 -2.83 -17.13 3.33
CA PRO A 22 -2.36 -16.27 4.42
C PRO A 22 -1.79 -17.08 5.59
N VAL A 23 -0.61 -16.69 6.06
CA VAL A 23 0.08 -17.30 7.21
C VAL A 23 0.13 -16.29 8.35
N PRO A 24 -0.25 -16.66 9.60
CA PRO A 24 -0.17 -15.73 10.73
C PRO A 24 1.29 -15.32 10.97
N THR A 25 1.49 -14.04 11.30
CA THR A 25 2.82 -13.50 11.64
C THR A 25 3.26 -13.86 13.07
N GLY A 26 2.34 -14.36 13.91
CA GLY A 26 2.59 -14.60 15.33
C GLY A 26 2.50 -13.34 16.21
N MET A 27 2.25 -12.16 15.63
CA MET A 27 2.04 -10.93 16.39
C MET A 27 0.70 -10.95 17.13
N LYS A 28 0.67 -10.40 18.35
CA LYS A 28 -0.57 -10.18 19.08
C LYS A 28 -1.45 -9.18 18.30
N PRO A 29 -2.78 -9.35 18.28
CA PRO A 29 -3.68 -8.39 17.63
C PRO A 29 -3.45 -6.95 18.10
N SER A 30 -3.29 -6.75 19.41
CA SER A 30 -2.98 -5.43 19.98
C SER A 30 -1.67 -4.82 19.47
N THR A 31 -0.65 -5.63 19.19
CA THR A 31 0.60 -5.14 18.58
C THR A 31 0.36 -4.67 17.15
N VAL A 32 -0.42 -5.43 16.36
CA VAL A 32 -0.79 -5.05 15.00
C VAL A 32 -1.58 -3.74 14.99
N ASP A 33 -2.52 -3.59 15.92
CA ASP A 33 -3.32 -2.37 16.06
C ASP A 33 -2.45 -1.16 16.41
N LYS A 34 -1.46 -1.32 17.30
CA LYS A 34 -0.55 -0.23 17.70
C LYS A 34 0.39 0.18 16.58
N ILE A 35 0.87 -0.78 15.79
CA ILE A 35 1.62 -0.49 14.57
C ILE A 35 0.74 0.28 13.58
N LYS A 36 -0.51 -0.16 13.39
CA LYS A 36 -1.48 0.50 12.50
C LYS A 36 -1.76 1.94 12.94
N GLU A 37 -1.99 2.17 14.24
CA GLU A 37 -2.16 3.50 14.83
C GLU A 37 -0.95 4.39 14.54
N GLY A 38 0.27 3.89 14.77
CA GLY A 38 1.50 4.64 14.47
C GLY A 38 1.67 4.98 13.00
N LEU A 39 1.33 4.07 12.09
CA LEU A 39 1.38 4.31 10.64
C LEU A 39 0.33 5.33 10.19
N VAL A 40 -0.85 5.35 10.80
CA VAL A 40 -1.87 6.38 10.56
C VAL A 40 -1.40 7.73 11.10
N ALA A 41 -0.78 7.76 12.28
CA ALA A 41 -0.26 8.99 12.90
C ALA A 41 0.81 9.69 12.03
N VAL A 42 1.60 8.95 11.25
CA VAL A 42 2.54 9.53 10.27
C VAL A 42 1.80 10.36 9.20
N VAL A 43 0.59 9.97 8.85
CA VAL A 43 -0.24 10.59 7.81
C VAL A 43 -1.15 11.68 8.39
N THR A 44 -1.53 11.61 9.66
CA THR A 44 -2.32 12.69 10.30
C THR A 44 -1.43 13.83 10.79
N ASP A 45 -0.32 13.50 11.45
CA ASP A 45 0.47 14.46 12.24
C ASP A 45 1.99 14.34 12.01
N GLY A 46 2.41 13.56 11.02
CA GLY A 46 3.83 13.24 10.79
C GLY A 46 4.35 13.57 9.39
N THR A 47 5.44 12.91 9.02
CA THR A 47 6.15 13.14 7.77
C THR A 47 5.36 12.81 6.50
N GLY A 48 4.24 12.08 6.63
CA GLY A 48 3.36 11.72 5.52
C GLY A 48 2.15 12.65 5.35
N GLN A 49 2.04 13.72 6.15
CA GLN A 49 0.83 14.56 6.22
C GLN A 49 0.36 15.12 4.88
N GLY A 50 1.27 15.40 3.94
CA GLY A 50 0.92 15.89 2.59
C GLY A 50 0.06 14.91 1.75
N VAL A 51 -0.05 13.65 2.17
CA VAL A 51 -0.95 12.66 1.57
C VAL A 51 -2.40 12.83 2.04
N ASN A 52 -2.62 13.43 3.22
CA ASN A 52 -3.93 13.60 3.85
C ASN A 52 -4.57 14.97 3.54
N ASP A 53 -4.89 15.22 2.27
CA ASP A 53 -5.52 16.48 1.83
C ASP A 53 -7.04 16.35 1.56
N GLY A 54 -7.65 15.24 1.98
CA GLY A 54 -9.06 14.94 1.75
C GLY A 54 -9.41 14.40 0.37
N THR A 55 -8.45 14.27 -0.56
CA THR A 55 -8.72 13.72 -1.90
C THR A 55 -8.78 12.20 -1.95
N ILE A 56 -8.35 11.52 -0.89
CA ILE A 56 -8.41 10.06 -0.72
C ILE A 56 -8.89 9.72 0.70
N PRO A 57 -9.45 8.52 0.94
CA PRO A 57 -9.69 8.03 2.29
C PRO A 57 -8.41 8.06 3.13
N LEU A 58 -8.55 8.21 4.46
CA LEU A 58 -7.41 8.17 5.37
C LEU A 58 -6.58 6.90 5.13
N THR A 59 -5.26 7.05 5.05
CA THR A 59 -4.31 5.96 4.84
C THR A 59 -3.35 5.82 6.02
N GLY A 60 -2.65 4.70 6.11
CA GLY A 60 -1.49 4.57 6.98
C GLY A 60 -0.24 4.43 6.13
N GLY A 61 0.89 4.97 6.59
CA GLY A 61 2.14 4.86 5.85
C GLY A 61 3.38 5.25 6.64
N LYS A 62 4.54 5.09 6.00
CA LYS A 62 5.83 5.47 6.54
C LYS A 62 6.74 5.99 5.44
N THR A 63 7.31 7.18 5.67
CA THR A 63 8.38 7.73 4.83
C THR A 63 9.73 7.11 5.18
N GLY A 64 10.59 6.97 4.18
CA GLY A 64 11.99 6.62 4.32
C GLY A 64 12.86 7.46 3.39
N THR A 65 14.13 7.57 3.75
CA THR A 65 15.19 8.18 2.95
C THR A 65 16.38 7.24 3.05
N SER A 66 16.91 6.76 1.92
CA SER A 66 18.13 5.94 1.89
C SER A 66 19.27 6.77 1.35
N GLU A 67 20.27 7.04 2.18
CA GLU A 67 21.40 7.90 1.83
C GLU A 67 22.36 7.19 0.86
N ILE A 68 22.97 7.96 -0.03
CA ILE A 68 24.05 7.51 -0.91
C ILE A 68 25.16 8.53 -0.83
N ILE A 69 26.39 8.06 -0.55
CA ILE A 69 27.55 8.94 -0.49
C ILE A 69 27.82 9.54 -1.88
N GLY A 70 27.91 10.87 -1.95
CA GLY A 70 28.19 11.59 -3.18
C GLY A 70 27.01 11.71 -4.16
N GLN A 71 25.79 11.30 -3.77
CA GLN A 71 24.58 11.43 -4.58
C GLN A 71 23.38 11.87 -3.72
N LYS A 72 22.29 12.22 -4.40
CA LYS A 72 21.02 12.49 -3.72
C LYS A 72 20.44 11.18 -3.17
N SER A 73 19.95 11.19 -1.94
CA SER A 73 19.30 10.02 -1.31
C SER A 73 18.14 9.48 -2.15
N HIS A 74 17.83 8.19 -2.02
CA HIS A 74 16.59 7.63 -2.53
C HIS A 74 15.40 8.00 -1.65
N SER A 75 14.27 8.29 -2.28
CA SER A 75 13.02 8.61 -1.59
C SER A 75 12.16 7.35 -1.50
N LEU A 76 11.76 6.95 -0.29
CA LEU A 76 10.95 5.75 -0.06
C LEU A 76 9.62 6.11 0.63
N TYR A 77 8.57 5.37 0.27
CA TYR A 77 7.29 5.42 0.98
C TYR A 77 6.58 4.07 0.90
N VAL A 78 6.13 3.57 2.05
CA VAL A 78 5.27 2.38 2.11
C VAL A 78 3.96 2.78 2.76
N ALA A 79 2.84 2.40 2.16
CA ALA A 79 1.52 2.77 2.65
C ALA A 79 0.47 1.69 2.38
N PHE A 80 -0.65 1.78 3.10
CA PHE A 80 -1.85 0.99 2.86
C PHE A 80 -3.09 1.86 3.03
N GLY A 81 -4.18 1.49 2.37
CA GLY A 81 -5.43 2.24 2.45
C GLY A 81 -6.65 1.44 2.00
N PRO A 82 -7.87 1.84 2.43
CA PRO A 82 -8.16 2.79 3.50
C PRO A 82 -7.65 2.29 4.86
N ALA A 83 -7.40 3.21 5.80
CA ALA A 83 -6.84 2.87 7.11
C ALA A 83 -7.76 1.92 7.88
N GLU A 84 -9.06 2.21 7.93
CA GLU A 84 -10.04 1.40 8.67
C GLU A 84 -10.12 -0.03 8.11
N LYS A 85 -10.40 -0.16 6.82
CA LYS A 85 -10.53 -1.43 6.09
C LYS A 85 -9.56 -1.47 4.90
N PRO A 86 -8.30 -1.90 5.09
CA PRO A 86 -7.30 -1.85 4.02
C PRO A 86 -7.64 -2.73 2.81
N GLU A 87 -7.64 -2.13 1.61
CA GLU A 87 -7.91 -2.80 0.33
C GLU A 87 -6.64 -2.89 -0.55
N ILE A 88 -5.72 -1.94 -0.43
CA ILE A 88 -4.48 -1.87 -1.23
C ILE A 88 -3.27 -1.51 -0.34
N ALA A 89 -2.10 -2.06 -0.68
CA ALA A 89 -0.81 -1.69 -0.13
C ALA A 89 0.16 -1.29 -1.25
N ILE A 90 0.98 -0.28 -1.02
CA ILE A 90 1.86 0.34 -2.02
C ILE A 90 3.25 0.52 -1.40
N ALA A 91 4.29 0.20 -2.16
CA ALA A 91 5.66 0.57 -1.85
C ALA A 91 6.23 1.34 -3.04
N VAL A 92 6.76 2.54 -2.79
CA VAL A 92 7.32 3.44 -3.79
C VAL A 92 8.78 3.68 -3.46
N VAL A 93 9.64 3.52 -4.46
CA VAL A 93 11.05 3.88 -4.43
C VAL A 93 11.30 4.84 -5.58
N VAL A 94 11.89 6.00 -5.28
CA VAL A 94 12.33 6.97 -6.28
C VAL A 94 13.84 7.11 -6.11
N GLU A 95 14.58 6.55 -7.06
CA GLU A 95 16.03 6.69 -7.11
C GLU A 95 16.42 8.17 -7.19
N ASN A 96 17.40 8.54 -6.38
CA ASN A 96 17.88 9.91 -6.22
C ASN A 96 16.75 10.95 -6.01
N GLY A 97 15.62 10.51 -5.45
CA GLY A 97 14.42 11.34 -5.24
C GLY A 97 14.52 12.28 -4.04
N GLY A 98 15.46 12.06 -3.12
CA GLY A 98 15.65 12.81 -1.89
C GLY A 98 14.78 12.26 -0.77
N PHE A 99 14.02 13.13 -0.10
CA PHE A 99 13.18 12.75 1.03
C PHE A 99 11.91 12.02 0.59
N GLY A 100 11.53 10.96 1.33
CA GLY A 100 10.32 10.17 1.09
C GLY A 100 9.03 11.00 0.97
N SER A 101 8.91 12.06 1.77
CA SER A 101 7.76 12.98 1.77
C SER A 101 7.67 13.86 0.52
N VAL A 102 8.79 14.06 -0.19
CA VAL A 102 8.87 15.00 -1.32
C VAL A 102 8.55 14.32 -2.64
N ALA A 103 8.98 13.08 -2.84
CA ALA A 103 8.80 12.37 -4.12
C ALA A 103 7.91 11.11 -3.99
N ALA A 104 8.26 10.17 -3.11
CA ALA A 104 7.58 8.88 -3.04
C ALA A 104 6.15 8.98 -2.49
N ALA A 105 5.91 9.79 -1.46
CA ALA A 105 4.58 9.96 -0.87
C ALA A 105 3.57 10.61 -1.83
N PRO A 106 3.90 11.70 -2.57
CA PRO A 106 3.02 12.23 -3.62
C PRO A 106 2.70 11.25 -4.74
N ILE A 107 3.65 10.40 -5.14
CA ILE A 107 3.40 9.34 -6.14
C ILE A 107 2.43 8.30 -5.60
N ALA A 108 2.62 7.83 -4.36
CA ALA A 108 1.70 6.89 -3.73
C ALA A 108 0.27 7.46 -3.64
N LYS A 109 0.13 8.76 -3.34
CA LYS A 109 -1.16 9.45 -3.34
C LYS A 109 -1.85 9.38 -4.72
N GLN A 110 -1.12 9.61 -5.81
CA GLN A 110 -1.69 9.49 -7.16
C GLN A 110 -2.18 8.06 -7.45
N VAL A 111 -1.46 7.04 -7.00
CA VAL A 111 -1.91 5.64 -7.12
C VAL A 111 -3.17 5.40 -6.30
N PHE A 112 -3.26 5.91 -5.07
CA PHE A 112 -4.49 5.84 -4.27
C PHE A 112 -5.66 6.57 -4.94
N GLN A 113 -5.45 7.78 -5.47
CA GLN A 113 -6.46 8.53 -6.21
C GLN A 113 -6.96 7.74 -7.42
N ALA A 114 -6.06 7.11 -8.18
CA ALA A 114 -6.44 6.26 -9.31
C ALA A 114 -7.19 4.98 -8.89
N TYR A 115 -6.87 4.42 -7.71
CA TYR A 115 -7.54 3.23 -7.18
C TYR A 115 -8.95 3.54 -6.64
N PHE A 116 -9.10 4.64 -5.88
CA PHE A 116 -10.36 5.01 -5.25
C PHE A 116 -11.28 5.86 -6.15
N GLY A 117 -10.72 6.58 -7.12
CA GLY A 117 -11.46 7.48 -8.02
C GLY A 117 -12.11 6.78 -9.23
N LYS A 118 -11.79 5.51 -9.50
CA LYS A 118 -12.48 4.74 -10.55
C LYS A 118 -13.79 4.16 -9.99
N PRO A 119 -14.94 4.31 -10.66
CA PRO A 119 -16.09 3.45 -10.40
C PRO A 119 -15.62 2.00 -10.56
N LYS A 120 -15.94 1.12 -9.60
CA LYS A 120 -15.69 -0.33 -9.75
C LYS A 120 -16.53 -0.81 -10.93
N THR A 121 -15.97 -0.90 -12.14
CA THR A 121 -16.62 -1.57 -13.25
C THR A 121 -16.93 -3.00 -12.79
N PRO A 122 -18.19 -3.46 -12.80
CA PRO A 122 -18.47 -4.84 -12.49
C PRO A 122 -17.75 -5.71 -13.52
N VAL A 123 -16.78 -6.51 -13.06
CA VAL A 123 -16.25 -7.59 -13.89
C VAL A 123 -17.40 -8.57 -14.08
N ASN A 124 -17.97 -8.60 -15.27
CA ASN A 124 -19.05 -9.51 -15.61
C ASN A 124 -18.50 -10.95 -15.59
N PRO A 125 -19.03 -11.88 -14.76
CA PRO A 125 -18.52 -13.25 -14.68
C PRO A 125 -18.66 -14.09 -15.96
N GLN A 126 -19.27 -13.55 -17.03
CA GLN A 126 -19.57 -14.30 -18.24
C GLN A 126 -18.52 -14.21 -19.36
N GLU A 127 -17.45 -13.40 -19.21
CA GLU A 127 -16.45 -13.24 -20.29
C GLU A 127 -15.25 -14.21 -20.19
N SER A 128 -15.13 -14.98 -19.10
CA SER A 128 -14.08 -16.01 -18.96
C SER A 128 -14.47 -17.38 -19.52
N ALA A 129 -15.62 -17.51 -20.17
CA ALA A 129 -16.16 -18.78 -20.66
C ALA A 129 -16.37 -18.83 -22.17
N VAL A 130 -15.56 -18.12 -22.98
CA VAL A 130 -15.49 -18.39 -24.43
C VAL A 130 -14.05 -18.19 -24.93
N SER A 131 -13.20 -19.19 -24.69
CA SER A 131 -11.95 -19.40 -25.43
C SER A 131 -11.60 -20.87 -25.34
N GLY A 132 -12.41 -21.68 -26.01
CA GLY A 132 -12.27 -23.12 -26.10
C GLY A 132 -13.06 -23.63 -27.30
N GLN A 133 -12.64 -23.21 -28.50
CA GLN A 133 -12.76 -23.95 -29.75
C GLN A 133 -11.50 -23.72 -30.57
#